data_AF-A0A9D5PX18-F1
#
_entry.id   AF-A0A9D5PX18-F1
#
_cell.length_a   1.000
_cell.length_b   1.000
_cell.length_c   1.000
_cell.angle_alpha   90.00
_cell.angle_beta   90.00
_cell.angle_gamma   90.00
#
_symmetry.space_group_name_H-M   'P 1'
#
loop_
_entity.id
_entity.type
_entity.pdbx_description
1 polymer ?
#
loop_
_entity_poly.entity_id
_entity_poly.type
_entity_poly.pdbx_seq_one_letter_code
_entity_poly.pdbx_strand_id
1 'polypeptide(L)' 'MSIAKNIAKFRKAKGFTQEELGQLVGVSNQAVSKWEQSDSHS' A
#
# COMPACT_ATOMS: atom_id res chain seq x y z
N MET A 1 12.59 4.60 7.71
CA MET A 1 11.25 4.01 7.49
C MET A 1 10.86 4.35 6.06
N SER A 2 10.70 3.37 5.17
CA SER A 2 10.34 3.63 3.76
C SER A 2 8.84 3.98 3.65
N ILE A 3 8.49 4.81 2.66
CA ILE A 3 7.11 5.14 2.30
C ILE A 3 6.29 3.85 2.09
N ALA A 4 6.87 2.86 1.43
CA ALA A 4 6.25 1.56 1.20
C ALA A 4 5.82 0.86 2.50
N LYS A 5 6.69 0.89 3.52
CA LYS A 5 6.41 0.30 4.83
C LYS A 5 5.30 1.06 5.58
N ASN A 6 5.23 2.38 5.40
CA ASN A 6 4.19 3.20 6.02
C ASN A 6 2.82 2.92 5.40
N ILE A 7 2.73 2.79 4.08
CA ILE A 7 1.49 2.45 3.38
C ILE A 7 0.93 1.12 3.90
N ALA A 8 1.76 0.08 3.95
CA ALA A 8 1.38 -1.22 4.50
C ALA A 8 0.97 -1.16 5.97
N LYS A 9 1.70 -0.38 6.79
CA LYS A 9 1.39 -0.19 8.21
C LYS A 9 0.01 0.44 8.41
N PHE A 10 -0.27 1.56 7.75
CA PHE A 10 -1.54 2.28 7.95
C PHE A 10 -2.72 1.54 7.35
N ARG A 11 -2.54 0.89 6.19
CA ARG A 11 -3.57 0.02 5.60
C ARG A 11 -4.00 -1.07 6.57
N LYS A 12 -3.02 -1.81 7.13
CA LYS A 12 -3.28 -2.88 8.11
C LYS A 12 -3.87 -2.34 9.42
N ALA A 13 -3.40 -1.18 9.89
CA ALA A 13 -3.95 -0.56 11.10
C ALA A 13 -5.42 -0.16 10.95
N LYS A 14 -5.86 0.14 9.72
CA LYS A 14 -7.28 0.39 9.39
C LYS A 14 -8.06 -0.87 9.01
N GLY A 15 -7.43 -2.05 9.01
CA GLY A 15 -8.08 -3.32 8.70
C GLY A 15 -8.35 -3.57 7.21
N PHE A 16 -7.76 -2.76 6.31
CA PHE A 16 -8.01 -2.91 4.88
C PHE A 16 -7.08 -3.94 4.24
N THR A 17 -7.59 -4.66 3.24
CA THR A 17 -6.81 -5.41 2.25
C THR A 17 -6.24 -4.48 1.18
N GLN A 18 -5.29 -4.97 0.36
CA GLN A 18 -4.75 -4.19 -0.75
C GLN A 18 -5.82 -3.88 -1.81
N GLU A 19 -6.79 -4.78 -1.99
CA GLU A 19 -7.93 -4.59 -2.87
C GLU A 19 -8.86 -3.49 -2.38
N GLU A 20 -9.25 -3.53 -1.10
CA GLU A 20 -10.11 -2.50 -0.50
C GLU A 20 -9.41 -1.13 -0.53
N LEU A 21 -8.12 -1.06 -0.20
CA LEU A 21 -7.37 0.19 -0.32
C LEU A 21 -7.34 0.67 -1.77
N GLY A 22 -7.15 -0.24 -2.73
CA GLY A 22 -7.16 0.06 -4.15
C GLY A 22 -8.50 0.66 -4.60
N GLN A 23 -9.61 0.01 -4.23
CA GLN A 23 -10.96 0.49 -4.52
C GLN A 23 -11.22 1.88 -3.91
N LEU A 24 -10.79 2.11 -2.66
CA LEU A 24 -10.97 3.40 -1.97
C LEU A 24 -10.24 4.56 -2.67
N VAL A 25 -9.08 4.31 -3.26
CA VAL A 25 -8.26 5.34 -3.92
C VAL A 25 -8.33 5.30 -5.45
N GLY A 26 -9.18 4.45 -6.02
CA GLY A 26 -9.41 4.34 -7.46
C GLY A 26 -8.27 3.70 -8.25
N VAL A 27 -7.53 2.76 -7.65
CA VAL A 27 -6.42 2.03 -8.29
C VAL A 27 -6.57 0.53 -8.13
N SER A 28 -5.79 -0.25 -8.90
CA SER A 28 -5.78 -1.71 -8.78
C SER A 28 -5.02 -2.18 -7.53
N ASN A 29 -5.35 -3.39 -7.04
CA ASN A 29 -4.58 -4.04 -5.96
C ASN A 29 -3.08 -4.19 -6.30
N GLN A 30 -2.74 -4.34 -7.59
CA GLN A 30 -1.37 -4.39 -8.08
C GLN A 30 -0.63 -3.07 -7.89
N ALA A 31 -1.30 -1.93 -8.11
CA ALA A 31 -0.72 -0.62 -7.85
C ALA A 31 -0.39 -0.45 -6.36
N VAL A 32 -1.31 -0.86 -5.48
CA VAL A 32 -1.09 -0.86 -4.03
C VAL A 32 0.06 -1.78 -3.65
N SER A 33 0.12 -2.99 -4.20
CA SER A 33 1.23 -3.92 -3.97
C SER A 33 2.57 -3.31 -4.38
N LYS A 34 2.64 -2.66 -5.55
CA LYS A 34 3.84 -1.95 -6.01
C LYS A 34 4.24 -0.84 -5.06
N TRP A 35 3.31 -0.05 -4.53
CA TRP A 35 3.62 0.98 -3.54
C TRP A 35 4.18 0.38 -2.24
N GLU A 36 3.62 -0.74 -1.77
CA GLU A 36 4.06 -1.43 -0.57
C GLU A 36 5.39 -2.20 -0.74
N GLN A 37 5.80 -2.44 -1.99
CA GLN A 37 7.04 -3.13 -2.36
C GLN A 37 8.14 -2.18 -2.87
N SER A 38 7.81 -0.94 -3.21
CA SER A 38 8.77 0.06 -3.69
C SER A 38 9.66 0.51 -2.53
N ASP A 39 10.65 -0.32 -2.19
CA ASP A 39 11.74 0.10 -1.31
C ASP A 39 12.53 1.19 -2.05
N SER A 40 12.55 2.39 -1.50
CA SER A 40 13.40 3.48 -1.98
C SER A 40 14.86 3.12 -1.69
N HIS A 41 15.43 2.21 -2.49
CA HIS A 41 16.86 1.94 -2.50
C HIS A 41 17.45 2.61 -3.74
N SER A 42 17.98 3.80 -3.53
CA SER A 42 19.04 4.42 -4.31
C SER A 42 19.99 5.08 -3.31
#